data_AF-A0A7D6VUD0-F1
#
_entry.id   AF-A0A7D6VUD0-F1
#
_cell.length_a   1.000
_cell.length_b   1.000
_cell.length_c   1.000
_cell.angle_alpha   90.00
_cell.angle_beta   90.00
_cell.angle_gamma   90.00
#
_symmetry.space_group_name_H-M   'P 1'
#
loop_
_entity.id
_entity.type
_entity.pdbx_description
1 polymer ?
#
loop_
_entity_poly.entity_id
_entity_poly.type
_entity_poly.pdbx_seq_one_letter_code
_entity_poly.pdbx_strand_id
1 'polypeptide(L)'
;MALQLNNYTNGAGVKTQYWKITDYSLRTIYKSVDITFGGWVTKELSDSGNYSPVEIKKVRCLADKFDEYFSSQNLDENGSNPLLQMYKFAKDNSEFFKDSIDV
;
A
#
# COMPACT_ATOMS: atom_id res chain seq x y z
N MET A 1 -6.52 -8.38 0.69
CA MET A 1 -6.74 -7.09 0.02
C MET A 1 -5.46 -6.68 -0.68
N ALA A 2 -5.60 -6.25 -1.92
CA ALA A 2 -4.59 -5.70 -2.80
C ALA A 2 -5.20 -4.50 -3.55
N LEU A 3 -4.35 -3.70 -4.20
CA LEU A 3 -4.76 -2.65 -5.13
C LEU A 3 -4.50 -3.12 -6.54
N GLN A 4 -5.44 -2.92 -7.46
CA GLN A 4 -5.24 -3.22 -8.87
C GLN A 4 -5.19 -1.95 -9.71
N LEU A 5 -4.13 -1.82 -10.52
CA LEU A 5 -3.92 -0.78 -11.52
C LEU A 5 -4.12 -1.38 -12.92
N ASN A 6 -5.23 -1.05 -13.58
CA ASN A 6 -5.64 -1.74 -14.80
C ASN A 6 -4.71 -1.49 -16.00
N ASN A 7 -4.07 -0.32 -16.07
CA ASN A 7 -3.32 0.13 -17.25
C ASN A 7 -1.85 0.50 -16.95
N TYR A 8 -1.30 0.02 -15.84
CA TYR A 8 0.08 0.34 -15.49
C TYR A 8 1.08 -0.62 -16.12
N THR A 9 2.09 -0.05 -16.79
CA THR A 9 3.25 -0.75 -17.34
C THR A 9 4.49 -0.09 -16.78
N ASN A 10 5.40 -0.89 -16.21
CA ASN A 10 6.59 -0.37 -15.58
C ASN A 10 7.66 0.06 -16.61
N GLY A 11 8.76 0.64 -16.14
CA GLY A 11 9.85 1.11 -17.02
C GLY A 11 10.53 0.01 -17.84
N ALA A 12 10.32 -1.28 -17.51
CA ALA A 12 10.83 -2.42 -18.27
C ALA A 12 9.81 -2.98 -19.28
N GLY A 13 8.66 -2.32 -19.47
CA GLY A 13 7.62 -2.79 -20.39
C GLY A 13 6.74 -3.92 -19.84
N VAL A 14 6.81 -4.21 -18.54
CA VAL A 14 6.02 -5.27 -17.90
C VAL A 14 4.73 -4.70 -17.34
N LYS A 15 3.59 -5.27 -17.76
CA LYS A 15 2.27 -4.93 -17.21
C LYS A 15 2.19 -5.36 -15.75
N THR A 16 2.19 -4.40 -14.83
CA THR A 16 2.22 -4.65 -13.39
C THR A 16 0.91 -4.19 -12.78
N GLN A 17 0.01 -5.15 -12.56
CA GLN A 17 -1.39 -4.85 -12.30
C GLN A 17 -1.76 -4.97 -10.82
N TYR A 18 -1.10 -5.85 -10.05
CA TYR A 18 -1.51 -6.18 -8.69
C TYR A 18 -0.49 -5.67 -7.67
N TRP A 19 -0.95 -4.89 -6.70
CA TRP A 19 -0.10 -4.20 -5.73
C TRP A 19 -0.50 -4.56 -4.31
N LYS A 20 0.43 -5.10 -3.52
CA LYS A 20 0.19 -5.46 -2.11
C LYS A 20 1.25 -4.87 -1.21
N ILE A 21 0.86 -4.50 0.00
CA ILE A 21 1.80 -4.14 1.06
C ILE A 21 2.67 -5.37 1.35
N THR A 22 3.98 -5.24 1.17
CA THR A 22 4.96 -6.27 1.48
C THR A 22 5.67 -6.02 2.81
N ASP A 23 5.80 -4.76 3.18
CA ASP A 23 6.46 -4.35 4.42
C ASP A 23 5.94 -2.97 4.85
N TYR A 24 6.00 -2.70 6.15
CA TYR A 24 5.71 -1.38 6.69
C TYR A 24 6.48 -1.12 7.99
N SER A 25 6.79 0.14 8.25
CA SER A 25 7.41 0.61 9.48
C SER A 25 6.55 1.71 10.10
N LEU A 26 5.80 1.34 11.14
CA LEU A 26 4.99 2.27 11.94
C LEU A 26 5.84 2.86 13.08
N ARG A 27 6.00 4.18 13.10
CA ARG A 27 6.78 4.91 14.11
C ARG A 27 5.91 5.94 14.79
N THR A 28 5.21 5.52 15.84
CA THR A 28 4.24 6.35 16.58
C THR A 28 4.89 7.58 17.23
N ILE A 29 6.06 7.43 17.84
CA ILE A 29 6.80 8.55 18.47
C ILE A 29 7.11 9.66 17.46
N TYR A 30 7.51 9.28 16.25
CA TYR A 30 7.86 10.21 15.17
C TYR A 30 6.67 10.55 14.27
N LYS A 31 5.48 10.05 14.59
CA LYS A 31 4.26 10.18 13.77
C LYS A 31 4.53 9.95 12.28
N SER A 32 5.11 8.79 11.97
CA SER A 32 5.39 8.44 10.57
C SER A 32 5.12 6.97 10.28
N VAL A 33 4.78 6.69 9.02
CA VAL A 33 4.62 5.34 8.50
C VAL A 33 5.33 5.23 7.17
N ASP A 34 6.26 4.31 7.05
CA ASP A 34 6.81 3.90 5.77
C ASP A 34 6.07 2.65 5.29
N ILE A 35 5.48 2.71 4.10
CA ILE A 35 4.70 1.61 3.52
C ILE A 35 5.39 1.19 2.21
N THR A 36 5.69 -0.09 2.08
CA THR A 36 6.27 -0.67 0.87
C THR A 36 5.24 -1.55 0.19
N PHE A 37 4.93 -1.22 -1.06
CA PHE A 37 4.11 -2.01 -1.96
C PHE A 37 4.98 -2.77 -2.94
N GLY A 38 4.73 -4.07 -3.08
CA GLY A 38 5.20 -4.88 -4.20
C GLY A 38 4.16 -4.92 -5.30
N GLY A 39 4.61 -4.83 -6.55
CA GLY A 39 3.81 -4.99 -7.76
C GLY A 39 4.06 -6.35 -8.43
N TRP A 40 3.00 -7.02 -8.87
CA TRP A 40 3.02 -8.28 -9.62
C TRP A 40 2.20 -8.19 -10.89
N VAL A 41 2.52 -9.06 -11.84
CA VAL A 41 1.81 -9.18 -13.12
C VAL A 41 0.42 -9.77 -12.92
N THR A 42 0.27 -10.77 -12.05
CA THR A 42 -1.01 -11.44 -11.78
C THR A 42 -1.29 -11.57 -10.28
N LYS A 43 -2.57 -11.79 -9.95
CA LYS A 43 -3.03 -12.00 -8.58
C LYS A 43 -2.43 -13.25 -7.95
N GLU A 44 -2.34 -14.34 -8.71
CA GLU A 44 -1.82 -15.63 -8.23
C GLU A 44 -0.37 -15.50 -7.77
N LEU A 45 0.45 -14.78 -8.54
CA LEU A 45 1.85 -14.52 -8.16
C LEU A 45 1.91 -13.71 -6.86
N SER A 46 1.06 -12.69 -6.72
CA SER A 46 0.98 -11.84 -5.52
C SER A 46 0.47 -12.58 -4.27
N ASP A 47 -0.30 -13.66 -4.44
CA ASP A 47 -0.87 -14.45 -3.35
C ASP A 47 0.01 -15.63 -2.95
N SER A 48 0.78 -16.17 -3.90
CA SER A 48 1.66 -17.33 -3.65
C SER A 48 2.79 -17.06 -2.66
N GLY A 49 3.19 -15.81 -2.45
CA GLY A 49 4.30 -15.41 -1.56
C GLY A 49 5.70 -15.87 -1.99
N ASN A 50 5.81 -16.73 -3.01
CA ASN A 50 7.06 -17.36 -3.45
C ASN A 50 7.78 -16.59 -4.56
N TYR A 51 7.15 -15.56 -5.12
CA TYR A 51 7.73 -14.75 -6.20
C TYR A 51 7.97 -13.33 -5.73
N SER A 52 9.20 -12.85 -5.95
CA SER A 52 9.55 -11.45 -5.71
C SER A 52 8.69 -10.52 -6.59
N PRO A 53 8.27 -9.36 -6.08
CA PRO A 53 7.56 -8.37 -6.87
C PRO A 53 8.43 -7.88 -8.02
N VAL A 54 7.81 -7.62 -9.17
CA VAL A 54 8.47 -7.09 -10.36
C VAL A 54 8.74 -5.59 -10.25
N GLU A 55 8.10 -4.92 -9.30
CA GLU A 55 8.34 -3.52 -8.98
C GLU A 55 8.04 -3.22 -7.51
N ILE A 56 8.72 -2.22 -6.96
CA ILE A 56 8.49 -1.73 -5.61
C ILE A 56 8.05 -0.26 -5.66
N LYS A 57 6.99 0.06 -4.92
CA LYS A 57 6.54 1.43 -4.68
C LYS A 57 6.53 1.73 -3.19
N LYS A 58 7.16 2.83 -2.78
CA LYS A 58 7.14 3.30 -1.38
C LYS A 58 6.20 4.48 -1.24
N VAL A 59 5.40 4.46 -0.18
CA VAL A 59 4.49 5.54 0.22
C VAL A 59 4.82 5.87 1.67
N ARG A 60 5.02 7.16 1.97
CA ARG A 60 5.38 7.62 3.31
C ARG A 60 4.27 8.52 3.85
N CYS A 61 3.78 8.18 5.04
CA CYS A 61 2.97 9.06 5.86
C CYS A 61 3.88 9.88 6.78
N LEU A 62 3.67 11.19 6.80
CA LEU A 62 4.36 12.15 7.65
C LEU A 62 3.42 12.63 8.78
N ALA A 63 3.99 13.39 9.72
CA ALA A 63 3.32 13.75 10.96
C ALA A 63 2.03 14.54 10.79
N ASP A 64 1.91 15.31 9.71
CA ASP A 64 0.73 16.11 9.36
C ASP A 64 -0.51 15.25 9.01
N LYS A 65 -0.29 14.06 8.46
CA LYS A 65 -1.33 13.10 8.08
C LYS A 65 -1.42 11.90 9.01
N PHE A 66 -0.47 11.74 9.93
CA PHE A 66 -0.39 10.55 10.76
C PHE A 66 -1.63 10.34 11.62
N ASP A 67 -2.06 11.37 12.37
CA ASP A 67 -3.16 11.20 13.33
C ASP A 67 -4.50 10.94 12.62
N GLU A 68 -4.66 11.43 11.38
CA GLU A 68 -5.86 11.23 10.54
C GLU A 68 -6.06 9.76 10.14
N TYR A 69 -4.97 8.99 9.98
CA TYR A 69 -5.03 7.61 9.47
C TYR A 69 -4.52 6.55 10.45
N PHE A 70 -3.58 6.90 11.33
CA PHE A 70 -2.78 5.97 12.14
C PHE A 70 -2.74 6.34 13.62
N SER A 71 -3.59 7.24 14.09
CA SER A 71 -3.78 7.45 15.53
C SER A 71 -4.26 6.17 16.21
N SER A 72 -3.98 6.03 17.51
CA SER A 72 -4.47 4.89 18.31
C SER A 72 -5.98 4.73 18.18
N GLN A 73 -6.71 5.84 18.12
CA GLN A 73 -8.15 5.87 17.87
C GLN A 73 -8.52 5.20 16.54
N ASN A 74 -7.89 5.60 15.42
CA ASN A 74 -8.21 5.06 14.10
C ASN A 74 -7.75 3.61 13.89
N LEU A 75 -6.71 3.19 14.61
CA LEU A 75 -6.24 1.81 14.63
C LEU A 75 -7.11 0.89 15.49
N ASP A 76 -7.75 1.41 16.55
CA ASP A 76 -8.46 0.61 17.58
C ASP A 76 -10.00 0.72 17.48
N GLU A 77 -10.58 1.91 17.27
CA GLU A 77 -12.04 2.16 17.38
C GLU A 77 -12.92 1.38 16.39
N ASN A 78 -12.36 0.87 15.30
CA ASN A 78 -13.10 0.03 14.35
C ASN A 78 -12.55 -1.41 14.26
N GLY A 79 -11.58 -1.79 15.11
CA GLY A 79 -10.77 -2.99 14.86
C GLY A 79 -10.08 -2.93 13.49
N SER A 80 -9.77 -1.72 13.01
CA SER A 80 -9.19 -1.50 11.69
C SER A 80 -7.85 -2.21 11.62
N ASN A 81 -7.76 -3.29 10.85
CA ASN A 81 -6.47 -3.88 10.54
C ASN A 81 -5.54 -2.77 10.01
N PRO A 82 -4.36 -2.50 10.62
CA PRO A 82 -3.46 -1.41 10.22
C PRO A 82 -3.17 -1.40 8.72
N LEU A 83 -3.17 -2.58 8.08
CA LEU A 83 -3.01 -2.72 6.64
C LEU A 83 -4.14 -2.04 5.85
N LEU A 84 -5.39 -2.12 6.30
CA LEU A 84 -6.53 -1.46 5.65
C LEU A 84 -6.36 0.06 5.66
N GLN A 85 -5.93 0.62 6.79
CA GLN A 85 -5.66 2.06 6.88
C GLN A 85 -4.49 2.47 5.99
N MET A 86 -3.46 1.63 5.85
CA MET A 86 -2.34 1.87 4.93
C MET A 86 -2.79 1.87 3.46
N TYR A 87 -3.67 0.94 3.07
CA TYR A 87 -4.24 0.94 1.72
C TYR A 87 -5.09 2.19 1.46
N LYS A 88 -5.95 2.57 2.42
CA LYS A 88 -6.75 3.79 2.33
C LYS A 88 -5.86 5.03 2.20
N PHE A 89 -4.88 5.18 3.08
CA PHE A 89 -3.91 6.28 3.05
C PHE A 89 -3.21 6.36 1.69
N ALA A 90 -2.76 5.23 1.15
CA ALA A 90 -2.09 5.18 -0.14
C ALA A 90 -2.99 5.64 -1.29
N LYS A 91 -4.27 5.26 -1.31
CA LYS A 91 -5.23 5.72 -2.34
C LYS A 91 -5.50 7.22 -2.23
N ASP A 92 -5.68 7.72 -1.02
CA ASP A 92 -6.03 9.13 -0.79
C ASP A 92 -4.84 10.08 -1.01
N ASN A 93 -3.61 9.62 -0.80
CA ASN A 93 -2.42 10.49 -0.72
C ASN A 93 -1.30 10.15 -1.72
N SER A 94 -1.45 9.11 -2.55
CA SER A 94 -0.48 8.77 -3.60
C SER A 94 -1.12 8.90 -4.98
N GLU A 95 -0.61 9.81 -5.80
CA GLU A 95 -0.99 9.95 -7.22
C GLU A 95 -0.89 8.63 -7.99
N PHE A 96 0.02 7.73 -7.57
CA PHE A 96 0.21 6.43 -8.18
C PHE A 96 -0.95 5.46 -7.93
N PHE A 97 -1.61 5.55 -6.77
CA PHE A 97 -2.65 4.61 -6.35
C PHE A 97 -4.07 5.21 -6.36
N LYS A 98 -4.22 6.50 -6.68
CA LYS A 98 -5.51 7.21 -6.61
C LYS A 98 -6.65 6.54 -7.39
N ASP A 99 -6.34 5.98 -8.56
CA ASP A 99 -7.33 5.36 -9.46
C ASP A 99 -7.33 3.81 -9.33
N SER A 100 -6.73 3.28 -8.26
CA SER A 100 -6.69 1.83 -8.03
C SER A 100 -8.03 1.30 -7.49
N ILE A 101 -8.34 0.06 -7.87
CA ILE A 101 -9.49 -0.69 -7.36
C ILE A 101 -9.04 -1.66 -6.25
N ASP A 102 -9.91 -1.86 -5.24
CA ASP A 102 -9.65 -2.79 -4.15
C ASP A 102 -10.02 -4.22 -4.59
N VAL A 103 -9.08 -5.17 -4.46
CA VAL A 103 -9.24 -6.56 -4.90
C VAL A 103 -8.68 -7.60 -3.92
#